data_AF-A0A2N2H8Y8-F1
#
_entry.id   AF-A0A2N2H8Y8-F1
#
_cell.length_a   1.000
_cell.length_b   1.000
_cell.length_c   1.000
_cell.angle_alpha   90.00
_cell.angle_beta   90.00
_cell.angle_gamma   90.00
#
_symmetry.space_group_name_H-M   'P 1'
#
loop_
_entity.id
_entity.type
_entity.pdbx_description
1 polymer ?
#
loop_
_entity_poly.entity_id
_entity_poly.type
_entity_poly.pdbx_seq_one_letter_code
_entity_poly.pdbx_strand_id
1 'polypeptide(L)'
;MESLDPVLIHLYGLIGYPLADYLAGTFLLALLTVVIGELTISIVFKVNKRHLDKLNVKVEKMSRLSEEALRLGDQASYTAINKEGNDAFGHLFFNKFGLSAASLWPIFIALGWMQGRFAEIGLPLPFVGWEINYVFFFLLNYIPARILFSRLKRWLPYFRTVHQTLLSYEKTDTGRQ
;
A
#
# COMPACT_ATOMS: atom_id res chain seq x y z
N MET A 1 6.14 -16.70 17.38
CA MET A 1 4.91 -16.87 16.58
C MET A 1 3.90 -17.82 17.23
N GLU A 2 4.30 -18.65 18.20
CA GLU A 2 3.41 -19.62 18.88
C GLU A 2 2.15 -19.01 19.51
N SER A 3 2.18 -17.76 19.99
CA SER A 3 1.03 -17.12 20.63
C SER A 3 -0.07 -16.66 19.66
N LEU A 4 0.27 -16.35 18.41
CA LEU A 4 -0.71 -15.97 17.37
C LEU A 4 -1.26 -17.18 16.63
N ASP A 5 -0.56 -18.31 16.75
CA ASP A 5 -0.84 -19.51 16.02
C ASP A 5 -2.26 -20.06 16.23
N PRO A 6 -2.79 -20.13 17.47
CA PRO A 6 -4.16 -20.57 17.69
C PRO A 6 -5.19 -19.67 17.00
N VAL A 7 -4.95 -18.36 16.98
CA VAL A 7 -5.88 -17.41 16.38
C VAL A 7 -5.88 -17.55 14.85
N LEU A 8 -4.69 -17.67 14.25
CA LEU A 8 -4.57 -17.76 12.81
C LEU A 8 -5.06 -19.11 12.28
N ILE A 9 -4.82 -20.21 12.98
CA ILE A 9 -5.27 -21.54 12.53
C ILE A 9 -6.80 -21.68 12.61
N HIS A 10 -7.48 -20.99 13.53
CA HIS A 10 -8.94 -20.97 13.60
C HIS A 10 -9.60 -20.40 12.32
N LEU A 11 -8.89 -19.56 11.55
CA LEU A 11 -9.38 -19.08 10.26
C LEU A 11 -9.52 -20.19 9.21
N TYR A 12 -8.80 -21.30 9.41
CA TYR A 12 -8.68 -22.43 8.49
C TYR A 12 -9.56 -23.63 8.91
N GLY A 13 -10.63 -23.42 9.68
CA GLY A 13 -11.52 -24.49 10.15
C GLY A 13 -12.99 -24.08 10.21
N LEU A 14 -13.41 -23.15 9.34
CA LEU A 14 -14.72 -22.51 9.42
C LEU A 14 -15.84 -23.26 8.67
N ILE A 15 -15.48 -24.00 7.63
CA ILE A 15 -16.40 -24.60 6.65
C ILE A 15 -16.44 -26.14 6.80
N GLY A 16 -15.35 -26.76 7.26
CA GLY A 16 -15.27 -28.21 7.49
C GLY A 16 -14.84 -29.02 6.27
N TYR A 17 -14.47 -28.36 5.16
CA TYR A 17 -13.92 -28.97 3.95
C TYR A 17 -12.48 -28.50 3.73
N PRO A 18 -11.47 -29.40 3.67
CA PRO A 18 -10.05 -29.01 3.72
C PRO A 18 -9.61 -27.94 2.71
N LEU A 19 -10.02 -28.07 1.44
CA LEU A 19 -9.65 -27.11 0.40
C LEU A 19 -10.38 -25.77 0.55
N ALA A 20 -11.66 -25.81 0.92
CA ALA A 20 -12.46 -24.60 1.13
C ALA A 20 -11.97 -23.83 2.36
N ASP A 21 -11.65 -24.54 3.43
CA ASP A 21 -11.05 -24.00 4.64
C ASP A 21 -9.68 -23.38 4.39
N TYR A 22 -8.86 -24.02 3.55
CA TYR A 22 -7.58 -23.45 3.13
C TYR A 22 -7.73 -22.14 2.37
N LEU A 23 -8.61 -22.09 1.36
CA LEU A 23 -8.84 -20.88 0.58
C LEU A 23 -9.49 -19.77 1.41
N ALA A 24 -10.50 -20.10 2.22
CA ALA A 24 -11.17 -19.15 3.09
C ALA A 24 -10.23 -18.61 4.17
N GLY A 25 -9.47 -19.47 4.84
CA GLY A 25 -8.46 -19.07 5.83
C GLY A 25 -7.38 -18.19 5.22
N THR A 26 -6.88 -18.54 4.03
CA THR A 26 -5.90 -17.75 3.30
C THR A 26 -6.45 -16.38 2.89
N PHE A 27 -7.72 -16.32 2.48
CA PHE A 27 -8.41 -15.05 2.20
C PHE A 27 -8.54 -14.17 3.45
N LEU A 28 -8.94 -14.73 4.58
CA LEU A 28 -9.06 -14.00 5.84
C LEU A 28 -7.70 -13.51 6.35
N LEU A 29 -6.66 -14.35 6.25
CA LEU A 29 -5.29 -13.96 6.57
C LEU A 29 -4.82 -12.83 5.66
N ALA A 30 -5.06 -12.93 4.36
CA ALA A 30 -4.72 -11.88 3.40
C ALA A 30 -5.47 -10.58 3.71
N LEU A 31 -6.77 -10.64 4.04
CA LEU A 31 -7.55 -9.48 4.45
C LEU A 31 -6.97 -8.81 5.71
N LEU A 32 -6.58 -9.61 6.71
CA LEU A 32 -5.90 -9.12 7.90
C LEU A 32 -4.59 -8.40 7.55
N THR A 33 -3.78 -8.95 6.63
CA THR A 33 -2.54 -8.28 6.20
C THR A 33 -2.80 -6.94 5.53
N VAL A 34 -3.86 -6.83 4.71
CA VAL A 34 -4.26 -5.59 4.05
C VAL A 34 -4.69 -4.54 5.08
N VAL A 35 -5.49 -4.94 6.07
CA VAL A 35 -5.94 -4.06 7.16
C VAL A 35 -4.75 -3.53 7.96
N ILE A 36 -3.82 -4.40 8.36
CA ILE A 36 -2.62 -4.00 9.11
C ILE A 36 -1.73 -3.08 8.27
N GLY A 37 -1.55 -3.38 6.97
CA GLY A 37 -0.77 -2.54 6.07
C GLY A 37 -1.37 -1.13 5.91
N GLU A 38 -2.68 -1.02 5.76
CA GLU A 38 -3.39 0.27 5.64
C GLU A 38 -3.40 1.06 6.97
N LEU A 39 -3.48 0.37 8.11
CA LEU A 39 -3.27 0.99 9.42
C LEU A 39 -1.85 1.53 9.58
N THR A 40 -0.85 0.77 9.11
CA THR A 40 0.56 1.19 9.12
C THR A 40 0.73 2.47 8.30
N ILE A 41 0.21 2.52 7.07
CA ILE A 41 0.23 3.74 6.25
C ILE A 41 -0.39 4.91 7.02
N SER A 42 -1.55 4.69 7.65
CA SER A 42 -2.28 5.74 8.35
C SER A 42 -1.48 6.32 9.53
N ILE A 43 -0.81 5.46 10.29
CA ILE A 43 0.03 5.87 11.42
C ILE A 43 1.25 6.65 10.92
N VAL A 44 2.01 6.09 9.97
CA VAL A 44 3.23 6.72 9.46
C VAL A 44 2.89 8.04 8.77
N PHE A 45 1.79 8.10 8.02
CA PHE A 45 1.29 9.33 7.43
C PHE A 45 0.97 10.39 8.49
N LYS A 46 0.24 10.02 9.56
CA LYS A 46 -0.12 10.96 10.63
C LYS A 46 1.12 11.56 11.30
N VAL A 47 2.16 10.76 11.53
CA VAL A 47 3.43 11.21 12.10
C VAL A 47 4.16 12.15 11.13
N ASN A 48 4.20 11.82 9.85
CA ASN A 48 4.96 12.57 8.85
C ASN A 48 4.18 13.72 8.19
N LYS A 49 2.89 13.87 8.51
CA LYS A 49 1.97 14.82 7.85
C LYS A 49 2.55 16.24 7.76
N ARG A 50 3.09 16.77 8.87
CA ARG A 50 3.66 18.12 8.90
C ARG A 50 4.85 18.29 7.95
N HIS A 51 5.67 17.25 7.79
CA HIS A 51 6.80 17.27 6.87
C HIS A 51 6.32 17.21 5.41
N LEU A 52 5.34 16.34 5.12
CA LEU A 52 4.74 16.21 3.80
C LEU A 52 4.01 17.50 3.37
N ASP A 53 3.26 18.12 4.28
CA ASP A 53 2.59 19.40 4.02
C ASP A 53 3.61 20.49 3.64
N LYS A 54 4.75 20.57 4.34
CA LYS A 54 5.83 21.52 4.02
C LYS A 54 6.45 21.26 2.64
N LEU A 55 6.73 20.00 2.33
CA LEU A 55 7.27 19.62 1.01
C LEU A 55 6.28 19.95 -0.10
N ASN A 56 4.99 19.65 0.09
CA ASN A 56 3.95 19.94 -0.88
C ASN A 56 3.82 21.45 -1.15
N VAL A 57 3.78 22.27 -0.10
CA VAL A 57 3.76 23.74 -0.24
C VAL A 57 5.01 24.26 -0.95
N LYS A 58 6.18 23.66 -0.70
CA LYS A 58 7.43 24.03 -1.40
C LYS A 58 7.33 23.72 -2.90
N VAL A 59 6.88 22.51 -3.26
CA VAL A 59 6.70 22.10 -4.67
C VAL A 59 5.69 23.01 -5.38
N GLU A 60 4.56 23.31 -4.75
CA GLU A 60 3.54 24.23 -5.29
C GLU A 60 4.11 25.64 -5.53
N LYS A 61 4.83 26.18 -4.54
CA LYS A 61 5.46 27.49 -4.64
C LYS A 61 6.49 27.55 -5.78
N MET A 62 7.40 26.58 -5.84
CA MET A 62 8.44 26.54 -6.87
C MET A 62 7.82 26.46 -8.25
N SER A 63 6.77 25.66 -8.40
CA SER A 63 6.19 25.49 -9.71
C SER A 63 5.39 26.71 -10.19
N ARG A 64 4.72 27.43 -9.27
CA ARG A 64 4.14 28.74 -9.59
C ARG A 64 5.21 29.75 -10.04
N LEU A 65 6.33 29.81 -9.33
CA LEU A 65 7.43 30.72 -9.65
C LEU A 65 8.12 30.36 -10.98
N SER A 66 8.26 29.07 -11.31
CA SER A 66 8.80 28.67 -12.62
C SER A 66 7.85 29.04 -13.75
N GLU A 67 6.53 28.86 -13.58
CA GLU A 67 5.55 29.29 -14.58
C GLU A 67 5.57 30.81 -14.80
N GLU A 68 5.74 31.59 -13.74
CA GLU A 68 5.86 33.05 -13.81
C GLU A 68 7.14 33.49 -14.53
N ALA A 69 8.29 32.90 -14.18
CA ALA A 69 9.56 33.18 -14.85
C ALA A 69 9.49 32.85 -16.35
N LEU A 70 8.84 31.74 -16.72
CA LEU A 70 8.61 31.36 -18.11
C LEU A 70 7.73 32.38 -18.84
N ARG A 71 6.66 32.87 -18.20
CA ARG A 71 5.77 33.91 -18.77
C ARG A 71 6.48 35.24 -19.00
N LEU A 72 7.44 35.59 -18.13
CA LEU A 72 8.25 36.81 -18.24
C LEU A 72 9.43 36.64 -19.21
N GLY A 73 9.65 35.45 -19.78
CA GLY A 73 10.79 35.16 -20.65
C GLY A 73 12.14 35.07 -19.93
N ASP A 74 12.14 34.99 -18.59
CA ASP A 74 13.35 34.89 -17.79
C ASP A 74 13.81 33.42 -17.67
N GLN A 75 14.58 32.99 -18.67
CA GLN A 75 15.09 31.63 -18.77
C GLN A 75 16.08 31.27 -17.66
N ALA A 76 16.84 32.26 -17.15
CA ALA A 76 17.81 32.05 -16.08
C ALA A 76 17.10 31.73 -14.76
N SER A 77 16.12 32.55 -14.38
CA SER A 77 15.28 32.30 -13.21
C SER A 77 14.47 31.02 -13.36
N TYR A 78 13.89 30.77 -14.54
CA TYR A 78 13.17 29.52 -14.82
C TYR A 78 14.04 28.29 -14.52
N THR A 79 15.26 28.25 -15.05
CA THR A 79 16.16 27.10 -14.90
C THR A 79 16.56 26.88 -13.44
N ALA A 80 16.86 27.96 -12.72
CA ALA A 80 17.22 27.89 -11.31
C ALA A 80 16.04 27.40 -10.44
N ILE A 81 14.86 27.97 -10.62
CA ILE A 81 13.65 27.62 -9.87
C ILE A 81 13.22 26.18 -10.19
N ASN A 82 13.28 25.78 -11.48
CA ASN A 82 12.91 24.44 -11.90
C ASN A 82 13.84 23.38 -11.30
N LYS A 83 15.15 23.67 -11.19
CA LYS A 83 16.11 22.77 -10.54
C LYS A 83 15.78 22.56 -9.07
N GLU A 84 15.48 23.64 -8.32
CA GLU A 84 15.07 23.52 -6.91
C GLU A 84 13.70 22.84 -6.75
N GLY A 85 12.77 23.12 -7.66
CA GLY A 85 11.46 22.49 -7.72
C GLY A 85 11.55 20.98 -7.91
N ASN A 86 12.41 20.52 -8.81
CA ASN A 86 12.60 19.09 -9.09
C ASN A 86 13.22 18.33 -7.90
N ASP A 87 14.14 18.97 -7.16
CA ASP A 87 14.71 18.40 -5.93
C ASP A 87 13.64 18.24 -4.83
N ALA A 88 12.85 19.29 -4.60
CA ALA A 88 11.73 19.25 -3.65
C ALA A 88 10.68 18.21 -4.05
N PHE A 89 10.41 18.07 -5.35
CA PHE A 89 9.53 17.06 -5.91
C PHE A 89 10.06 15.64 -5.65
N GLY A 90 11.34 15.39 -5.91
CA GLY A 90 11.97 14.09 -5.64
C GLY A 90 11.81 13.68 -4.18
N HIS A 91 12.06 14.59 -3.24
CA HIS A 91 11.83 14.34 -1.82
C HIS A 91 10.37 14.00 -1.49
N LEU A 92 9.40 14.75 -2.05
CA LEU A 92 7.99 14.47 -1.84
C LEU A 92 7.58 13.10 -2.42
N PHE A 93 8.04 12.78 -3.62
CA PHE A 93 7.78 11.51 -4.30
C PHE A 93 8.31 10.32 -3.49
N PHE A 94 9.59 10.34 -3.10
CA PHE A 94 10.19 9.24 -2.33
C PHE A 94 9.54 9.04 -0.96
N ASN A 95 9.13 10.13 -0.30
CA ASN A 95 8.38 10.02 0.96
C ASN A 95 7.02 9.32 0.75
N LYS A 96 6.29 9.65 -0.32
CA LYS A 96 5.03 8.98 -0.68
C LYS A 96 5.25 7.50 -1.05
N PHE A 97 6.28 7.23 -1.83
CA PHE A 97 6.64 5.86 -2.21
C PHE A 97 6.99 5.01 -0.99
N GLY A 98 7.80 5.55 -0.07
CA GLY A 98 8.15 4.91 1.19
C GLY A 98 6.93 4.59 2.05
N LEU A 99 5.96 5.50 2.14
CA LEU A 99 4.68 5.25 2.82
C LEU A 99 3.93 4.06 2.21
N SER A 100 3.88 3.95 0.88
CA SER A 100 3.22 2.83 0.20
C SER A 100 3.97 1.50 0.44
N ALA A 101 5.30 1.51 0.32
CA ALA A 101 6.15 0.34 0.57
C ALA A 101 6.03 -0.16 2.02
N ALA A 102 5.90 0.77 2.98
CA ALA A 102 5.67 0.45 4.39
C ALA A 102 4.34 -0.28 4.65
N SER A 103 3.44 -0.44 3.67
CA SER A 103 2.24 -1.27 3.83
C SER A 103 2.47 -2.76 3.59
N LEU A 104 3.60 -3.13 2.98
CA LEU A 104 3.85 -4.48 2.50
C LEU A 104 4.41 -5.41 3.57
N TRP A 105 4.98 -4.89 4.65
CA TRP A 105 5.63 -5.72 5.68
C TRP A 105 4.77 -6.84 6.29
N PRO A 106 3.43 -6.70 6.48
CA PRO A 106 2.63 -7.78 7.07
C PRO A 106 2.53 -9.00 6.15
N ILE A 107 2.72 -8.82 4.84
CA ILE A 107 2.75 -9.91 3.87
C ILE A 107 3.88 -10.87 4.20
N PHE A 108 5.08 -10.37 4.51
CA PHE A 108 6.24 -11.22 4.81
C PHE A 108 6.03 -12.03 6.10
N ILE A 109 5.36 -11.45 7.10
CA ILE A 109 5.02 -12.16 8.34
C ILE A 109 3.98 -13.25 8.08
N ALA A 110 2.94 -12.95 7.31
CA ALA A 110 1.92 -13.93 6.96
C ALA A 110 2.51 -15.09 6.14
N LEU A 111 3.35 -14.79 5.14
CA LEU A 111 4.04 -15.80 4.35
C LEU A 111 5.00 -16.63 5.21
N GLY A 112 5.76 -16.01 6.12
CA GLY A 112 6.63 -16.73 7.05
C GLY A 112 5.85 -17.66 7.99
N TRP A 113 4.69 -17.24 8.46
CA TRP A 113 3.80 -18.12 9.24
C TRP A 113 3.24 -19.26 8.39
N MET A 114 2.77 -18.98 7.17
CA MET A 114 2.28 -20.00 6.24
C MET A 114 3.38 -21.01 5.87
N GLN A 115 4.64 -20.58 5.78
CA GLN A 115 5.77 -21.47 5.50
C GLN A 115 5.87 -22.58 6.54
N GLY A 116 5.72 -22.28 7.84
CA GLY A 116 5.78 -23.29 8.90
C GLY A 116 4.61 -24.28 8.92
N ARG A 117 3.57 -24.06 8.09
CA ARG A 117 2.32 -24.84 8.10
C ARG A 117 2.01 -25.54 6.80
N PHE A 118 2.32 -24.89 5.69
CA PHE A 118 1.87 -25.29 4.35
C PHE A 118 3.04 -25.46 3.37
N ALA A 119 4.30 -25.27 3.79
CA ALA A 119 5.45 -25.44 2.88
C ALA A 119 5.66 -26.89 2.44
N GLU A 120 5.36 -27.86 3.30
CA GLU A 120 5.52 -29.29 3.02
C GLU A 120 4.24 -29.92 2.46
N ILE A 121 3.13 -29.17 2.45
CA ILE A 121 1.85 -29.63 1.93
C ILE A 121 1.79 -29.23 0.47
N GLY A 122 2.01 -30.20 -0.42
CA GLY A 122 1.73 -30.06 -1.85
C GLY A 122 0.25 -29.78 -2.07
N LEU A 123 -0.12 -28.50 -2.22
CA LEU A 123 -1.51 -28.12 -2.40
C LEU A 123 -1.92 -28.31 -3.86
N PRO A 124 -2.91 -29.17 -4.15
CA PRO A 124 -3.30 -29.43 -5.52
C PRO A 124 -3.99 -28.19 -6.11
N LEU A 125 -3.51 -27.74 -7.25
CA LEU A 125 -4.22 -26.76 -8.07
C LEU A 125 -5.59 -27.35 -8.45
N PRO A 126 -6.71 -26.64 -8.17
CA PRO A 126 -8.00 -27.01 -8.73
C PRO A 126 -7.87 -27.12 -10.25
N PHE A 127 -8.38 -28.21 -10.83
CA PHE A 127 -8.45 -28.49 -12.28
C PHE A 127 -7.15 -28.92 -13.00
N VAL A 128 -5.95 -28.75 -12.42
CA VAL A 128 -4.68 -29.04 -13.13
C VAL A 128 -3.81 -30.10 -12.42
N GLY A 129 -4.03 -30.36 -11.12
CA GLY A 129 -3.35 -31.44 -10.39
C GLY A 129 -1.86 -31.21 -10.12
N TRP A 130 -1.33 -30.01 -10.42
CA TRP A 130 0.03 -29.61 -10.06
C TRP A 130 0.09 -29.14 -8.61
N GLU A 131 1.17 -29.49 -7.91
CA GLU A 131 1.45 -28.97 -6.57
C GLU A 131 2.05 -27.57 -6.70
N ILE A 132 1.31 -26.56 -6.21
CA ILE A 132 1.76 -25.17 -6.23
C ILE A 132 2.04 -24.70 -4.81
N ASN A 133 3.10 -23.90 -4.69
CA ASN A 133 3.52 -23.29 -3.43
C ASN A 133 2.43 -22.37 -2.85
N TYR A 134 2.29 -22.41 -1.52
CA TYR A 134 1.34 -21.59 -0.73
C TYR A 134 1.39 -20.09 -1.05
N VAL A 135 2.55 -19.55 -1.46
CA VAL A 135 2.73 -18.15 -1.87
C VAL A 135 1.77 -17.78 -3.00
N PHE A 136 1.57 -18.66 -3.98
CA PHE A 136 0.65 -18.39 -5.10
C PHE A 136 -0.79 -18.23 -4.61
N PHE A 137 -1.26 -19.14 -3.77
CA PHE A 137 -2.60 -19.08 -3.19
C PHE A 137 -2.78 -17.84 -2.30
N PHE A 138 -1.73 -17.44 -1.57
CA PHE A 138 -1.75 -16.18 -0.83
C PHE A 138 -1.94 -14.98 -1.76
N LEU A 139 -1.15 -14.87 -2.83
CA LEU A 139 -1.26 -13.76 -3.80
C LEU A 139 -2.61 -13.75 -4.51
N LEU A 140 -3.11 -14.93 -4.89
CA LEU A 140 -4.42 -15.11 -5.52
C LEU A 140 -5.56 -14.59 -4.63
N ASN A 141 -5.45 -14.76 -3.32
CA ASN A 141 -6.43 -14.27 -2.34
C ASN A 141 -6.17 -12.80 -1.92
N TYR A 142 -4.92 -12.37 -1.90
CA TYR A 142 -4.50 -11.03 -1.52
C TYR A 142 -5.03 -9.96 -2.48
N ILE A 143 -5.01 -10.22 -3.79
CA ILE A 143 -5.52 -9.25 -4.78
C ILE A 143 -7.02 -8.96 -4.56
N PRO A 144 -7.92 -9.97 -4.51
CA PRO A 144 -9.32 -9.77 -4.14
C PRO A 144 -9.50 -9.11 -2.77
N ALA A 145 -8.74 -9.52 -1.75
CA ALA A 145 -8.83 -8.93 -0.41
C ALA A 145 -8.50 -7.42 -0.44
N ARG A 146 -7.47 -7.03 -1.22
CA ARG A 146 -7.09 -5.63 -1.39
C ARG A 146 -8.14 -4.82 -2.15
N ILE A 147 -8.73 -5.40 -3.21
CA ILE A 147 -9.82 -4.77 -3.95
C ILE A 147 -11.04 -4.59 -3.05
N LEU A 148 -11.44 -5.63 -2.29
CA LEU A 148 -12.55 -5.58 -1.36
C LEU A 148 -12.33 -4.49 -0.30
N PHE A 149 -11.17 -4.49 0.36
CA PHE A 149 -10.84 -3.49 1.37
C PHE A 149 -10.82 -2.08 0.79
N SER A 150 -10.31 -1.89 -0.45
CA SER A 150 -10.30 -0.59 -1.12
C SER A 150 -11.70 -0.02 -1.38
N ARG A 151 -12.71 -0.89 -1.51
CA ARG A 151 -14.12 -0.49 -1.63
C ARG A 151 -14.74 -0.21 -0.27
N LEU A 152 -14.48 -1.08 0.72
CA LEU A 152 -14.99 -0.93 2.08
C LEU A 152 -14.44 0.31 2.77
N LYS A 153 -13.16 0.65 2.57
CA LYS A 153 -12.54 1.83 3.18
C LYS A 153 -13.18 3.16 2.78
N ARG A 154 -13.92 3.21 1.66
CA ARG A 154 -14.70 4.39 1.26
C ARG A 154 -15.82 4.72 2.25
N TRP A 155 -16.32 3.69 2.95
CA TRP A 155 -17.36 3.81 3.97
C TRP A 155 -16.79 4.07 5.37
N LEU A 156 -15.49 3.82 5.58
CA LEU A 156 -14.81 4.10 6.85
C LEU A 156 -14.25 5.54 6.81
N PRO A 157 -14.79 6.49 7.60
CA PRO A 157 -14.41 7.90 7.53
C PRO A 157 -12.92 8.14 7.83
N TYR A 158 -12.31 7.33 8.69
CA TYR A 158 -10.90 7.43 9.08
C TYR A 158 -9.94 7.24 7.89
N PHE A 159 -10.12 6.18 7.10
CA PHE A 159 -9.24 5.89 5.96
C PHE A 159 -9.51 6.81 4.77
N ARG A 160 -10.74 7.31 4.64
CA ARG A 160 -11.14 8.25 3.60
C ARG A 160 -10.32 9.54 3.66
N THR A 161 -10.13 10.12 4.85
CA THR A 161 -9.40 11.39 5.02
C THR A 161 -7.91 11.26 4.70
N VAL A 162 -7.26 10.20 5.17
CA VAL A 162 -5.83 9.94 4.92
C VAL A 162 -5.59 9.72 3.43
N HIS A 163 -6.40 8.87 2.80
CA HIS A 163 -6.26 8.58 1.39
C HIS A 163 -6.57 9.79 0.49
N GLN A 164 -7.59 10.58 0.83
CA GLN A 164 -7.90 11.82 0.12
C GLN A 164 -6.78 12.85 0.24
N THR A 165 -6.13 12.96 1.40
CA THR A 165 -5.01 13.89 1.58
C THR A 165 -3.76 13.44 0.81
N LEU A 166 -3.50 12.13 0.75
CA LEU A 166 -2.42 11.58 -0.08
C LEU A 166 -2.69 11.82 -1.58
N LEU A 167 -3.93 11.57 -2.03
CA LEU A 167 -4.36 11.82 -3.41
C LEU A 167 -4.36 13.32 -3.75
N SER A 168 -4.64 14.22 -2.81
CA SER A 168 -4.56 15.67 -3.09
C SER A 168 -3.14 16.10 -3.43
N TYR A 169 -2.13 15.52 -2.77
CA TYR A 169 -0.74 15.78 -3.14
C TYR A 169 -0.37 15.20 -4.52
N GLU A 170 -1.12 14.21 -5.03
CA GLU A 170 -0.90 13.60 -6.36
C GLU A 170 -1.68 14.35 -7.45
N LYS A 171 -2.86 14.92 -7.15
CA LYS A 171 -3.58 15.78 -8.12
C LYS A 171 -2.90 17.11 -8.40
N THR A 172 -2.22 17.69 -7.40
CA THR A 172 -1.32 18.83 -7.62
C THR A 172 -0.18 18.47 -8.59
N ASP A 173 0.15 17.19 -8.70
CA ASP A 173 1.18 16.61 -9.59
C ASP A 173 0.64 16.40 -11.02
N THR A 174 -0.56 15.82 -11.17
CA THR A 174 -1.09 15.39 -12.48
C THR A 174 -1.82 16.48 -13.27
N GLY A 175 -2.11 17.65 -12.68
CA GLY A 175 -2.65 18.81 -13.41
C GLY A 175 -1.69 19.45 -14.42
N ARG A 176 -0.58 18.77 -14.75
CA ARG A 176 0.56 19.24 -15.55
C ARG A 176 1.03 18.26 -16.64
N GLN A 177 0.15 17.38 -17.12
CA GLN A 177 0.36 16.76 -18.43
C GLN A 177 -0.47 17.47 -19.48
#